data_AF-A0A658NMI7-F1
#
_entry.id   AF-A0A658NMI7-F1
#
_cell.length_a   1.000
_cell.length_b   1.000
_cell.length_c   1.000
_cell.angle_alpha   90.00
_cell.angle_beta   90.00
_cell.angle_gamma   90.00
#
_symmetry.space_group_name_H-M   'P 1'
#
loop_
_entity.id
_entity.type
_entity.pdbx_description
1 polymer ?
#
loop_
_entity_poly.entity_id
_entity_poly.type
_entity_poly.pdbx_seq_one_letter_code
_entity_poly.pdbx_strand_id
1 'polypeptide(L)'
;TGGEGILQAISTVLAGGQYLDGSLSPSVLRRLNDISERKAKRLDASYGTLSLREQQIMRLLAEGLTPEEIAGKLFVSRKTV
;
A
#
# COMPACT_ATOMS: atom_id res chain seq x y z
N THR A 1 1.98 39.55 -3.11
CA THR A 1 2.59 38.20 -3.07
C THR A 1 1.58 37.07 -2.96
N GLY A 2 0.38 37.24 -2.35
CA GLY A 2 -0.67 36.20 -2.36
C GLY A 2 -1.49 36.09 -3.66
N GLY A 3 -1.65 37.18 -4.41
CA GLY A 3 -2.46 37.19 -5.64
C GLY A 3 -1.85 36.42 -6.83
N GLU A 4 -0.51 36.40 -6.94
CA GLU A 4 0.19 35.68 -8.01
C GLU A 4 0.04 34.15 -7.87
N GLY A 5 0.09 33.64 -6.65
CA GLY A 5 -0.11 32.21 -6.37
C GLY A 5 -1.51 31.74 -6.76
N ILE A 6 -2.54 32.58 -6.59
CA ILE A 6 -3.92 32.25 -6.98
C ILE A 6 -4.07 32.19 -8.51
N LEU A 7 -3.50 33.17 -9.23
CA LEU A 7 -3.53 33.17 -10.69
C LEU A 7 -2.82 31.95 -11.27
N GLN A 8 -1.69 31.55 -10.70
CA GLN A 8 -0.96 30.37 -11.11
C GLN A 8 -1.69 29.06 -10.74
N ALA A 9 -2.40 29.04 -9.61
CA ALA A 9 -3.25 27.90 -9.25
C ALA A 9 -4.37 27.71 -10.28
N ILE A 10 -5.07 28.79 -10.63
CA ILE A 10 -6.17 28.77 -11.59
C ILE A 10 -5.69 28.31 -12.97
N SER A 11 -4.57 28.86 -13.48
CA SER A 11 -4.03 28.47 -14.78
C SER A 11 -3.61 26.99 -14.81
N THR A 12 -3.01 26.49 -13.74
CA THR A 12 -2.58 25.09 -13.62
C THR A 12 -3.78 24.13 -13.62
N VAL A 13 -4.85 24.46 -12.90
CA VAL A 13 -6.07 23.63 -12.87
C VAL A 13 -6.80 23.64 -14.21
N LEU A 14 -6.87 24.79 -14.89
CA LEU A 14 -7.46 24.89 -16.23
C LEU A 14 -6.70 24.05 -17.27
N ALA A 15 -5.38 23.89 -17.10
CA ALA A 15 -4.56 23.01 -17.93
C ALA A 15 -4.70 21.50 -17.57
N GLY A 16 -5.57 21.15 -16.62
CA GLY A 16 -5.75 19.77 -16.13
C GLY A 16 -4.67 19.33 -15.14
N GLY A 17 -3.79 20.24 -14.70
CA GLY A 17 -2.78 19.99 -13.70
C GLY A 17 -3.31 20.11 -12.27
N GLN A 18 -2.47 19.77 -11.31
CA GLN A 18 -2.73 19.97 -9.89
C GLN A 18 -1.79 21.02 -9.34
N TYR A 19 -2.33 21.99 -8.60
CA TYR A 19 -1.55 23.01 -7.93
C TYR A 19 -1.55 22.75 -6.42
N LEU A 20 -0.36 22.74 -5.82
CA LEU A 20 -0.18 22.63 -4.38
C LEU A 20 0.61 23.85 -3.90
N ASP A 21 0.02 24.60 -2.98
CA ASP A 21 0.70 25.74 -2.38
C ASP A 21 1.89 25.30 -1.53
N GLY A 22 3.01 26.03 -1.64
CA GLY A 22 4.26 25.72 -0.93
C GLY A 22 4.11 25.75 0.60
N SER A 23 3.19 26.55 1.13
CA SER A 23 2.91 26.63 2.58
C SER A 23 2.05 25.46 3.09
N LEU A 24 1.26 24.83 2.22
CA LEU A 24 0.43 23.65 2.52
C LEU A 24 1.14 22.33 2.22
N SER A 25 2.28 22.38 1.53
CA SER A 25 3.06 21.21 1.14
C SER A 25 3.46 20.32 2.33
N PRO A 26 3.94 20.85 3.48
CA PRO A 26 4.35 20.00 4.61
C PRO A 26 3.19 19.22 5.24
N SER A 27 2.02 19.84 5.39
CA SER A 27 0.83 19.20 5.97
C SER A 27 0.22 18.16 5.04
N VAL A 28 0.22 18.40 3.72
CA VAL A 28 -0.21 17.42 2.72
C VAL A 28 0.75 16.23 2.66
N LEU A 29 2.06 16.47 2.66
CA LEU A 29 3.07 15.41 2.69
C LEU A 29 2.99 14.56 3.96
N ARG A 30 2.79 15.18 5.13
CA ARG A 30 2.54 14.45 6.39
C ARG A 30 1.33 13.55 6.27
N ARG A 31 0.23 14.04 5.70
CA ARG A 31 -1.01 13.26 5.56
C ARG A 31 -0.84 12.09 4.59
N LEU A 32 -0.08 12.27 3.51
CA LEU A 32 0.28 11.20 2.57
C LEU A 32 1.13 10.11 3.24
N ASN A 33 2.11 10.50 4.06
CA ASN A 33 2.90 9.56 4.85
C ASN A 33 2.03 8.80 5.86
N ASP A 34 1.14 9.50 6.57
CA ASP A 34 0.25 8.90 7.57
C ASP A 34 -0.70 7.86 6.94
N ILE A 35 -1.23 8.14 5.74
CA ILE A 35 -2.06 7.19 4.98
C ILE A 35 -1.24 5.97 4.56
N SER A 36 -0.01 6.19 4.11
CA SER A 36 0.91 5.14 3.67
C SER A 36 1.30 4.22 4.83
N GLU A 37 1.66 4.81 5.99
CA GLU A 37 1.97 4.08 7.21
C GLU A 37 0.75 3.29 7.71
N ARG A 38 -0.45 3.88 7.74
CA ARG A 38 -1.68 3.17 8.14
C ARG A 38 -2.01 2.01 7.19
N LYS A 39 -1.72 2.15 5.90
CA LYS A 39 -1.90 1.08 4.91
C LYS A 39 -0.90 -0.05 5.13
N ALA A 40 0.37 0.28 5.34
CA ALA A 40 1.41 -0.69 5.69
C ALA A 40 1.08 -1.43 7.00
N LYS A 41 0.69 -0.69 8.05
CA LYS A 41 0.32 -1.24 9.36
C LYS A 41 -0.90 -2.16 9.32
N ARG A 42 -1.86 -1.90 8.42
CA ARG A 42 -3.03 -2.78 8.21
C ARG A 42 -2.66 -4.07 7.49
N LEU A 43 -1.76 -4.02 6.51
CA LEU A 43 -1.26 -5.22 5.82
C LEU A 43 -0.49 -6.13 6.79
N ASP A 44 0.35 -5.53 7.65
CA ASP A 44 1.11 -6.27 8.66
C ASP A 44 0.24 -6.85 9.77
N ALA A 45 -0.81 -6.14 10.20
CA ALA A 45 -1.66 -6.60 11.29
C ALA A 45 -2.40 -7.90 10.95
N SER A 46 -2.94 -8.04 9.73
CA SER A 46 -3.69 -9.24 9.34
C SER A 46 -2.78 -10.41 8.97
N TYR A 47 -1.59 -10.14 8.41
CA TYR A 47 -0.61 -11.19 8.14
C TYR A 47 0.05 -11.68 9.44
N GLY A 48 0.30 -10.76 10.37
CA GLY A 48 0.89 -11.04 11.68
C GLY A 48 0.02 -11.88 12.62
N THR A 49 -1.30 -11.93 12.40
CA THR A 49 -2.22 -12.79 13.17
C THR A 49 -2.22 -14.25 12.72
N LEU A 50 -1.65 -14.55 11.56
CA LEU A 50 -1.55 -15.91 11.05
C LEU A 50 -0.53 -16.72 11.85
N SER A 51 -0.80 -18.00 12.05
CA SER A 51 0.19 -18.94 12.57
C SER A 51 1.40 -19.05 11.63
N LEU A 52 2.54 -19.50 12.16
CA LEU A 52 3.75 -19.73 11.36
C LEU A 52 3.46 -20.59 10.12
N ARG A 53 2.55 -21.55 10.25
CA ARG A 53 2.18 -22.46 9.17
C ARG A 53 1.35 -21.77 8.08
N GLU A 54 0.36 -20.98 8.48
CA GLU A 54 -0.47 -20.21 7.56
C GLU A 54 0.34 -19.13 6.82
N GLN A 55 1.27 -18.46 7.52
CA GLN A 55 2.20 -17.52 6.88
C GLN A 55 3.09 -18.20 5.84
N GLN A 56 3.59 -19.39 6.16
CA GLN A 56 4.40 -20.17 5.23
C GLN A 56 3.62 -20.55 3.96
N ILE A 57 2.36 -20.97 4.11
CA ILE A 57 1.47 -21.27 2.97
C ILE A 57 1.18 -20.00 2.16
N MET A 58 0.82 -18.89 2.84
CA MET A 58 0.46 -17.64 2.17
C MET A 58 1.63 -17.05 1.36
N ARG A 59 2.87 -17.18 1.84
CA ARG A 59 4.05 -16.76 1.08
C ARG A 59 4.24 -17.56 -0.21
N LEU A 60 4.07 -18.88 -0.15
CA LEU A 60 4.21 -19.73 -1.34
C LEU A 60 3.08 -19.47 -2.35
N LEU A 61 1.87 -19.15 -1.88
CA LEU A 61 0.78 -18.70 -2.76
C LEU A 61 1.13 -17.37 -3.45
N ALA A 62 1.73 -16.42 -2.72
CA ALA A 62 2.16 -15.14 -3.28
C ALA A 62 3.32 -15.29 -4.29
N GLU A 63 4.14 -16.33 -4.14
CA GLU A 63 5.16 -16.73 -5.13
C GLU A 63 4.57 -17.41 -6.37
N GLY A 64 3.25 -17.66 -6.40
CA GLY A 64 2.53 -18.21 -7.54
C GLY A 64 2.44 -19.73 -7.58
N LEU A 65 2.75 -20.42 -6.47
CA LEU A 65 2.65 -21.88 -6.42
C LEU A 65 1.20 -22.36 -6.28
N THR A 66 0.91 -23.49 -6.90
CA THR A 66 -0.36 -24.20 -6.78
C THR A 66 -0.49 -24.94 -5.44
N PRO A 67 -1.70 -25.21 -4.95
CA PRO A 67 -1.91 -25.99 -3.72
C PRO A 67 -1.21 -27.37 -3.74
N GLU A 68 -1.12 -28.01 -4.91
CA GLU A 68 -0.39 -29.26 -5.13
C GLU A 68 1.13 -29.11 -4.90
N GLU A 69 1.74 -28.05 -5.45
CA GLU A 69 3.17 -27.79 -5.30
C GLU A 69 3.52 -27.40 -3.86
N ILE A 70 2.65 -26.62 -3.21
CA ILE A 70 2.78 -26.25 -1.80
C ILE A 70 2.69 -27.50 -0.92
N ALA A 71 1.71 -28.36 -1.17
CA ALA A 71 1.55 -29.63 -0.46
C ALA A 71 2.80 -30.52 -0.59
N GLY A 72 3.36 -30.62 -1.80
CA GLY A 72 4.61 -31.32 -2.07
C GLY A 72 5.81 -30.73 -1.33
N LYS A 73 5.99 -29.40 -1.37
CA LYS A 73 7.10 -28.72 -0.66
C LYS A 73 7.02 -28.86 0.84
N LEU A 74 5.80 -28.90 1.38
CA LEU A 74 5.57 -28.86 2.82
C LEU A 74 5.20 -30.22 3.42
N PHE A 75 5.29 -31.30 2.63
CA PHE A 75 5.00 -32.69 3.01
C PHE A 75 3.64 -32.88 3.68
N VAL A 76 2.60 -32.21 3.16
CA VAL A 76 1.22 -32.33 3.63
C VAL A 76 0.28 -32.72 2.49
N SER A 77 -0.97 -33.04 2.83
CA SER A 77 -1.99 -33.27 1.81
C SER A 77 -2.43 -31.94 1.18
N ARG A 78 -2.88 -31.98 -0.08
CA ARG A 78 -3.51 -30.82 -0.75
C ARG A 78 -4.66 -30.23 0.08
N LYS A 79 -5.41 -31.06 0.80
CA LYS A 79 -6.54 -30.62 1.63
C LYS A 79 -6.10 -29.84 2.89
N THR A 80 -4.83 -29.96 3.27
CA THR A 80 -4.23 -29.27 4.41
C THR A 80 -3.71 -27.88 4.05
N VAL A 81 -3.52 -27.62 2.75
CA VAL A 81 -3.13 -26.32 2.18
C VAL A 81 -4.37 -25.50 1.92
#